data_AF-A0A7C3XYE2-F1
#
_entry.id   AF-A0A7C3XYE2-F1
#
_cell.length_a   1.000
_cell.length_b   1.000
_cell.length_c   1.000
_cell.angle_alpha   90.00
_cell.angle_beta   90.00
_cell.angle_gamma   90.00
#
_symmetry.space_group_name_H-M   'P 1'
#
loop_
_entity.id
_entity.type
_entity.pdbx_description
1 polymer ?
#
loop_
_entity_poly.entity_id
_entity_poly.type
_entity_poly.pdbx_seq_one_letter_code
_entity_poly.pdbx_strand_id
1 'polypeptide(L)'
;MDALTVFLVIVILLLLGWIFVGDRRILRYWRMKQEMEALRAEVARLQGLNKALMGDAGVGPLSRARRNQALFEFVRDLEALRSAIAGARAAQEHLEKKYGAKLGEDLFNRIMANPMVDSSIKSGIADEMLVGEVGRALMKGLNSGRTIEEAAADAGVPVAVAKGQIIRLQMLGYLDSRLKPTEKGLLAMI
;
A
#
# COMPACT_ATOMS: atom_id res chain seq x y z
N MET A 1 -19.81 -60.13 -1.30
CA MET A 1 -18.94 -59.14 -0.62
C MET A 1 -19.05 -59.42 0.85
N ASP A 2 -17.94 -59.78 1.49
CA ASP A 2 -17.94 -60.16 2.90
C ASP A 2 -18.19 -58.92 3.77
N ALA A 3 -18.87 -59.09 4.90
CA ALA A 3 -19.22 -57.99 5.80
C ALA A 3 -17.99 -57.17 6.24
N LEU A 4 -16.83 -57.82 6.31
CA LEU A 4 -15.52 -57.21 6.57
C LEU A 4 -15.09 -56.23 5.49
N THR A 5 -15.32 -56.54 4.20
CA THR A 5 -14.93 -55.66 3.10
C THR A 5 -15.82 -54.42 3.06
N VAL A 6 -17.12 -54.57 3.34
CA VAL A 6 -18.05 -53.43 3.43
C VAL A 6 -17.68 -52.51 4.60
N PHE A 7 -17.37 -53.08 5.76
CA PHE A 7 -16.93 -52.31 6.92
C PHE A 7 -15.64 -51.53 6.65
N LEU A 8 -14.65 -52.17 6.00
CA LEU A 8 -13.38 -51.52 5.66
C LEU A 8 -13.58 -50.33 4.71
N VAL A 9 -14.43 -50.48 3.70
CA VAL A 9 -14.73 -49.40 2.74
C VAL A 9 -15.39 -48.21 3.43
N ILE A 10 -16.32 -48.45 4.37
CA ILE A 10 -16.97 -47.39 5.13
C ILE A 10 -15.97 -46.64 6.01
N VAL A 11 -15.03 -47.35 6.67
CA VAL A 11 -13.98 -46.73 7.48
C VAL A 11 -13.03 -45.88 6.63
N ILE A 12 -12.65 -46.35 5.44
CA ILE A 12 -11.80 -45.58 4.52
C ILE A 12 -12.51 -44.32 4.03
N LEU A 13 -13.81 -44.40 3.69
CA LEU A 13 -14.60 -43.25 3.27
C LEU A 13 -14.77 -42.22 4.41
N LEU A 14 -14.95 -42.66 5.65
CA LEU A 14 -15.00 -41.80 6.82
C LEU A 14 -13.67 -41.08 7.07
N LEU A 15 -12.54 -41.78 6.94
CA LEU A 15 -11.21 -41.19 7.07
C LEU A 15 -10.91 -40.17 5.96
N LEU A 16 -11.28 -40.46 4.72
CA LEU A 16 -11.12 -39.53 3.59
C LEU A 16 -12.00 -38.28 3.77
N GLY A 17 -13.24 -38.45 4.22
CA GLY A 17 -14.14 -37.33 4.55
C GLY A 17 -13.58 -36.44 5.65
N TRP A 18 -12.92 -37.03 6.66
CA TRP A 18 -12.31 -36.27 7.76
C TRP A 18 -11.13 -35.41 7.32
N ILE A 19 -10.28 -35.91 6.42
CA ILE A 19 -9.12 -35.17 5.89
C ILE A 19 -9.57 -33.95 5.09
N PHE A 20 -10.62 -34.07 4.27
CA PHE A 20 -11.13 -32.98 3.43
C PHE A 20 -11.82 -31.85 4.22
N VAL A 21 -12.26 -32.08 5.46
CA VAL A 21 -12.88 -31.03 6.32
C VAL A 21 -11.83 -30.08 6.94
N GLY A 22 -10.53 -30.35 6.79
CA GLY A 22 -9.41 -29.56 7.33
C GLY A 22 -9.23 -28.17 6.71
N ASP A 23 -9.68 -27.93 5.47
CA ASP A 23 -9.39 -26.70 4.71
C ASP A 23 -10.11 -25.44 5.24
N ARG A 24 -11.22 -25.60 5.97
CA ARG A 24 -11.92 -24.45 6.58
C ARG A 24 -11.16 -23.82 7.76
N ARG A 25 -10.10 -24.45 8.26
CA ARG A 25 -9.27 -23.88 9.35
C ARG A 25 -8.25 -22.88 8.81
N ILE A 26 -7.71 -23.11 7.61
CA ILE A 26 -6.75 -22.21 6.96
C ILE A 26 -7.45 -20.90 6.58
N LEU A 27 -8.62 -20.95 5.93
CA LEU A 27 -9.40 -19.75 5.60
C LEU A 27 -9.78 -18.90 6.83
N ARG A 28 -10.13 -19.56 7.94
CA ARG A 28 -10.39 -18.85 9.22
C ARG A 28 -9.13 -18.22 9.78
N TYR A 29 -7.99 -18.92 9.73
CA TYR A 29 -6.71 -18.37 10.17
C TYR A 29 -6.29 -17.14 9.37
N TRP A 30 -6.47 -17.15 8.05
CA TRP A 30 -6.18 -15.99 7.18
C TRP A 30 -7.08 -14.79 7.49
N ARG A 31 -8.39 -15.02 7.67
CA ARG A 31 -9.33 -13.95 8.04
C ARG A 31 -9.02 -13.39 9.44
N MET A 32 -8.70 -14.25 10.39
CA MET A 32 -8.31 -13.85 11.75
C MET A 32 -6.97 -13.12 11.78
N LYS A 33 -6.03 -13.46 10.89
CA LYS A 33 -4.75 -12.75 10.72
C LYS A 33 -4.98 -11.36 10.13
N GLN A 34 -5.84 -11.23 9.12
CA GLN A 34 -6.24 -9.93 8.56
C GLN A 34 -6.93 -9.04 9.60
N GLU A 35 -7.83 -9.60 10.41
CA GLU A 35 -8.48 -8.87 11.50
C GLU A 35 -7.46 -8.44 12.56
N MET A 36 -6.51 -9.30 12.95
CA MET A 36 -5.42 -8.96 13.86
C MET A 36 -4.53 -7.83 13.34
N GLU A 37 -4.20 -7.84 12.04
CA GLU A 37 -3.41 -6.78 11.40
C GLU A 37 -4.19 -5.47 11.30
N ALA A 38 -5.49 -5.52 10.96
CA ALA A 38 -6.37 -4.36 10.96
C ALA A 38 -6.54 -3.75 12.37
N LEU A 39 -6.71 -4.58 13.40
CA LEU A 39 -6.76 -4.11 14.79
C LEU A 39 -5.41 -3.54 15.24
N ARG A 40 -4.27 -4.12 14.83
CA ARG A 40 -2.95 -3.55 15.12
C ARG A 40 -2.75 -2.20 14.44
N ALA A 41 -3.20 -2.04 13.20
CA ALA A 41 -3.18 -0.78 12.49
C ALA A 41 -4.07 0.27 13.18
N GLU A 42 -5.26 -0.13 13.66
CA GLU A 42 -6.15 0.78 14.37
C GLU A 42 -5.61 1.16 15.75
N VAL A 43 -4.99 0.23 16.48
CA VAL A 43 -4.28 0.53 17.75
C VAL A 43 -3.09 1.45 17.50
N ALA A 44 -2.32 1.24 16.43
CA ALA A 44 -1.23 2.14 16.05
C ALA A 44 -1.75 3.52 15.65
N ARG A 45 -2.88 3.60 14.94
CA ARG A 45 -3.55 4.85 14.57
C ARG A 45 -4.03 5.60 15.80
N LEU A 46 -4.71 4.92 16.72
CA LEU A 46 -5.21 5.51 17.97
C LEU A 46 -4.07 5.92 18.90
N GLN A 47 -2.98 5.14 18.97
CA GLN A 47 -1.77 5.52 19.70
C GLN A 47 -1.07 6.71 19.04
N GLY A 48 -1.05 6.79 17.71
CA GLY A 48 -0.55 7.93 16.95
C GLY A 48 -1.37 9.19 17.21
N LEU A 49 -2.70 9.09 17.19
CA LEU A 49 -3.62 10.19 17.52
C LEU A 49 -3.49 10.61 18.98
N ASN A 50 -3.37 9.67 19.92
CA ASN A 50 -3.18 9.99 21.33
C ASN A 50 -1.82 10.65 21.58
N LYS A 51 -0.75 10.17 20.93
CA LYS A 51 0.57 10.84 20.96
C LYS A 51 0.56 12.20 20.26
N ALA A 52 -0.21 12.38 19.19
CA ALA A 52 -0.38 13.66 18.53
C ALA A 52 -1.13 14.65 19.43
N LEU A 53 -2.19 14.22 20.09
CA LEU A 53 -2.97 15.02 21.04
C LEU A 53 -2.19 15.36 22.32
N MET A 54 -1.48 14.38 22.91
CA MET A 54 -0.58 14.61 24.05
C MET A 54 0.63 15.47 23.65
N GLY A 55 1.14 15.29 22.44
CA GLY A 55 2.20 16.10 21.82
C GLY A 55 1.72 17.47 21.32
N ASP A 56 0.42 17.77 21.41
CA ASP A 56 -0.11 19.10 21.16
C ASP A 56 -0.36 19.86 22.47
N ALA A 57 -0.68 19.15 23.57
CA ALA A 57 -0.90 19.76 24.87
C ALA A 57 0.37 20.35 25.53
N GLY A 58 1.58 19.90 25.13
CA GLY A 58 2.85 20.30 25.76
C GLY A 58 3.88 21.00 24.88
N VAL A 59 3.55 21.30 23.61
CA VAL A 59 4.55 21.77 22.64
C VAL A 59 4.38 23.26 22.35
N GLY A 60 5.36 24.05 22.77
CA GLY A 60 5.40 25.49 22.54
C GLY A 60 5.33 25.87 21.04
N PRO A 61 4.93 27.13 20.73
CA PRO A 61 4.62 27.59 19.37
C PRO A 61 5.78 27.39 18.36
N LEU A 62 7.03 27.48 18.82
CA LEU A 62 8.24 27.27 18.01
C LEU A 62 8.38 25.83 17.48
N SER A 63 8.00 24.83 18.29
CA SER A 63 8.12 23.43 17.88
C SER A 63 6.94 22.99 17.00
N ARG A 64 5.74 23.58 17.19
CA ARG A 64 4.64 23.48 16.21
C ARG A 64 5.02 24.08 14.85
N ALA A 65 5.62 25.27 14.84
CA ALA A 65 6.06 25.92 13.60
C ALA A 65 7.08 25.06 12.83
N ARG A 66 8.08 24.49 13.52
CA ARG A 66 9.06 23.58 12.89
C ARG A 66 8.43 22.30 12.34
N ARG A 67 7.49 21.68 13.07
CA ARG A 67 6.76 20.49 12.59
C ARG A 67 5.94 20.82 11.33
N ASN A 68 5.24 21.94 11.32
CA ASN A 68 4.46 22.37 10.16
C ASN A 68 5.37 22.67 8.97
N GLN A 69 6.49 23.35 9.19
CA GLN A 69 7.48 23.60 8.12
C GLN A 69 8.00 22.28 7.52
N ALA A 70 8.36 21.31 8.36
CA ALA A 70 8.80 20.00 7.89
C ALA A 70 7.73 19.27 7.07
N LEU A 71 6.45 19.39 7.46
CA LEU A 71 5.33 18.82 6.72
C LEU A 71 5.13 19.51 5.37
N PHE A 72 5.19 20.84 5.31
CA PHE A 72 5.11 21.60 4.05
C PHE A 72 6.25 21.24 3.11
N GLU A 73 7.47 21.14 3.63
CA GLU A 73 8.63 20.71 2.84
C GLU A 73 8.44 19.30 2.30
N PHE A 74 7.97 18.36 3.12
CA PHE A 74 7.67 17.00 2.69
C PHE A 74 6.62 16.95 1.57
N VAL A 75 5.51 17.67 1.71
CA VAL A 75 4.47 17.76 0.67
C VAL A 75 5.04 18.34 -0.63
N ARG A 76 5.86 19.40 -0.53
CA ARG A 76 6.51 20.02 -1.69
C ARG A 76 7.47 19.05 -2.38
N ASP A 77 8.19 18.22 -1.62
CA ASP A 77 9.08 17.21 -2.18
C ASP A 77 8.30 16.10 -2.92
N LEU A 78 7.14 15.69 -2.39
CA LEU A 78 6.24 14.74 -3.07
C LEU A 78 5.64 15.34 -4.36
N GLU A 79 5.28 16.62 -4.35
CA GLU A 79 4.80 17.32 -5.54
C GLU A 79 5.89 17.45 -6.62
N ALA A 80 7.10 17.80 -6.19
CA ALA A 80 8.27 17.83 -7.06
C ALA A 80 8.55 16.43 -7.63
N LEU A 81 8.38 15.37 -6.83
CA LEU A 81 8.55 13.99 -7.28
C LEU A 81 7.51 13.63 -8.34
N ARG A 82 6.23 13.97 -8.10
CA ARG A 82 5.15 13.76 -9.07
C ARG A 82 5.44 14.47 -10.40
N SER A 83 5.96 15.69 -10.33
CA SER A 83 6.33 16.50 -11.49
C SER A 83 7.55 15.93 -12.23
N ALA A 84 8.57 15.46 -11.49
CA ALA A 84 9.75 14.82 -12.06
C ALA A 84 9.39 13.54 -12.82
N ILE A 85 8.50 12.70 -12.27
CA ILE A 85 7.97 11.51 -12.94
C ILE A 85 7.20 11.87 -14.22
N ALA A 86 6.53 13.02 -14.24
CA ALA A 86 5.88 13.54 -15.44
C ALA A 86 6.86 14.15 -16.46
N GLY A 87 8.17 14.14 -16.20
CA GLY A 87 9.22 14.60 -17.11
C GLY A 87 9.79 16.00 -16.81
N ALA A 88 9.43 16.63 -15.69
CA ALA A 88 9.95 17.94 -15.33
C ALA A 88 11.42 17.86 -14.88
N ARG A 89 12.36 18.16 -15.78
CA ARG A 89 13.81 18.09 -15.54
C ARG A 89 14.27 18.95 -14.36
N ALA A 90 13.74 20.16 -14.22
CA ALA A 90 14.10 21.05 -13.11
C ALA A 90 13.72 20.46 -11.74
N ALA A 91 12.56 19.79 -11.64
CA ALA A 91 12.15 19.12 -10.41
C ALA A 91 13.01 17.88 -10.13
N GLN A 92 13.36 17.13 -11.18
CA GLN A 92 14.28 16.00 -11.07
C GLN A 92 15.66 16.45 -10.55
N GLU A 93 16.28 17.44 -11.20
CA GLU A 93 17.59 17.97 -10.78
C GLU A 93 17.57 18.51 -9.35
N HIS A 94 16.49 19.17 -8.95
CA HIS A 94 16.33 19.67 -7.60
C HIS A 94 16.32 18.53 -6.57
N LEU A 95 15.53 17.49 -6.82
CA LEU A 95 15.44 16.32 -5.93
C LEU A 95 16.73 15.50 -5.91
N GLU A 96 17.36 15.30 -7.07
CA GLU A 96 18.65 14.61 -7.17
C GLU A 96 19.73 15.34 -6.37
N LYS A 97 19.79 16.67 -6.45
CA LYS A 97 20.71 17.49 -5.65
C LYS A 97 20.40 17.41 -4.15
N LYS A 98 19.12 17.43 -3.77
CA LYS A 98 18.69 17.44 -2.36
C LYS A 98 18.89 16.10 -1.67
N TYR A 99 18.61 14.99 -2.36
CA TYR A 99 18.60 13.64 -1.77
C TYR A 99 19.74 12.73 -2.23
N GLY A 100 20.51 13.15 -3.24
CA GLY A 100 21.65 12.39 -3.77
C GLY A 100 21.25 11.09 -4.46
N ALA A 101 20.01 10.97 -4.94
CA ALA A 101 19.46 9.76 -5.54
C ALA A 101 18.70 10.09 -6.82
N LYS A 102 18.84 9.21 -7.82
CA LYS A 102 18.14 9.32 -9.11
C LYS A 102 16.65 9.05 -8.94
N LEU A 103 15.87 9.56 -9.89
CA LEU A 103 14.43 9.33 -9.95
C LEU A 103 14.08 7.82 -9.93
N GLY A 104 13.25 7.41 -8.98
CA GLY A 104 12.85 6.02 -8.78
C GLY A 104 12.49 5.71 -7.33
N GLU A 105 12.46 4.43 -7.00
CA GLU A 105 12.09 3.93 -5.68
C GLU A 105 13.05 4.38 -4.57
N ASP A 106 14.37 4.41 -4.83
CA ASP A 106 15.36 4.87 -3.83
C ASP A 106 15.13 6.32 -3.43
N LEU A 107 14.89 7.21 -4.39
CA LEU A 107 14.58 8.62 -4.12
C LEU A 107 13.28 8.76 -3.32
N PHE A 108 12.24 8.01 -3.69
CA PHE A 108 10.99 7.99 -2.93
C PHE A 108 11.24 7.55 -1.48
N ASN A 109 11.99 6.46 -1.27
CA ASN A 109 12.28 5.94 0.07
C ASN A 109 13.08 6.95 0.91
N ARG A 110 14.00 7.70 0.31
CA ARG A 110 14.73 8.79 0.99
C ARG A 110 13.84 9.95 1.39
N ILE A 111 12.87 10.32 0.55
CA ILE A 111 11.86 11.34 0.90
C ILE A 111 11.01 10.84 2.09
N MET A 112 10.59 9.57 2.05
CA MET A 112 9.81 8.94 3.12
C MET A 112 10.58 8.75 4.42
N ALA A 113 11.92 8.68 4.37
CA ALA A 113 12.78 8.55 5.53
C ALA A 113 12.86 9.83 6.39
N ASN A 114 12.18 10.93 6.02
CA ASN A 114 12.17 12.17 6.80
C ASN A 114 11.70 11.92 8.25
N PRO A 115 12.57 12.10 9.27
CA PRO A 115 12.23 11.77 10.66
C PRO A 115 11.33 12.82 11.33
N MET A 116 11.17 13.99 10.72
CA MET A 116 10.45 15.13 11.31
C MET A 116 8.93 15.05 11.11
N VAL A 117 8.46 14.16 10.25
CA VAL A 117 7.03 13.92 10.00
C VAL A 117 6.69 12.50 10.46
N ASP A 118 5.58 12.36 11.17
CA ASP A 118 5.09 11.07 11.66
C ASP A 118 4.88 10.08 10.51
N SER A 119 5.23 8.81 10.72
CA SER A 119 5.17 7.78 9.67
C SER A 119 3.76 7.55 9.14
N SER A 120 2.73 7.62 10.00
CA SER A 120 1.34 7.44 9.57
C SER A 120 0.87 8.57 8.66
N ILE A 121 1.25 9.81 8.99
CA ILE A 121 0.93 11.00 8.20
C ILE A 121 1.67 10.96 6.85
N LYS A 122 2.96 10.59 6.85
CA LYS A 122 3.75 10.47 5.62
C LYS A 122 3.12 9.48 4.65
N SER A 123 2.78 8.28 5.12
CA SER A 123 2.17 7.25 4.27
C SER A 123 0.82 7.71 3.73
N GLY A 124 -0.06 8.26 4.58
CA GLY A 124 -1.36 8.75 4.13
C GLY A 124 -1.27 9.83 3.06
N ILE A 125 -0.37 10.81 3.24
CA ILE A 125 -0.15 11.88 2.25
C ILE A 125 0.48 11.32 0.97
N ALA A 126 1.48 10.45 1.08
CA ALA A 126 2.14 9.87 -0.08
C ALA A 126 1.18 9.02 -0.93
N ASP A 127 0.37 8.19 -0.28
CA ASP A 127 -0.64 7.37 -0.95
C ASP A 127 -1.68 8.26 -1.63
N GLU A 128 -2.14 9.31 -0.97
CA GLU A 128 -3.12 10.23 -1.57
C GLU A 128 -2.53 11.00 -2.77
N MET A 129 -1.32 11.55 -2.64
CA MET A 129 -0.73 12.40 -3.67
C MET A 129 -0.18 11.63 -4.86
N LEU A 130 0.38 10.44 -4.64
CA LEU A 130 1.09 9.68 -5.67
C LEU A 130 0.26 8.56 -6.27
N VAL A 131 -0.67 7.99 -5.51
CA VAL A 131 -1.58 6.93 -5.96
C VAL A 131 -2.95 7.53 -6.28
N GLY A 132 -3.57 8.17 -5.29
CA GLY A 132 -4.93 8.73 -5.39
C GLY A 132 -6.00 7.70 -5.76
N GLU A 133 -7.21 8.16 -6.01
CA GLU A 133 -8.35 7.27 -6.33
C GLU A 133 -8.13 6.47 -7.62
N VAL A 134 -7.61 7.10 -8.65
CA VAL A 134 -7.34 6.46 -9.95
C VAL A 134 -6.28 5.37 -9.81
N GLY A 135 -5.17 5.65 -9.11
CA GLY A 135 -4.14 4.63 -8.88
C GLY A 135 -4.67 3.45 -8.06
N ARG A 136 -5.49 3.72 -7.04
CA ARG A 136 -6.14 2.67 -6.24
C ARG A 136 -7.09 1.82 -7.10
N ALA A 137 -7.91 2.44 -7.95
CA ALA A 137 -8.82 1.74 -8.84
C ALA A 137 -8.06 0.86 -9.85
N LEU A 138 -7.00 1.39 -10.46
CA LEU A 138 -6.14 0.65 -11.38
C LEU A 138 -5.48 -0.55 -10.69
N MET A 139 -4.90 -0.35 -9.51
CA MET A 139 -4.29 -1.46 -8.76
C MET A 139 -5.31 -2.52 -8.36
N LYS A 140 -6.53 -2.14 -7.97
CA LYS A 140 -7.62 -3.09 -7.66
C LYS A 140 -8.03 -3.90 -8.88
N GLY A 141 -8.17 -3.25 -10.04
CA GLY A 141 -8.48 -3.91 -11.31
C GLY A 141 -7.41 -4.91 -11.71
N LEU A 142 -6.15 -4.47 -11.72
CA LEU A 142 -4.99 -5.31 -12.07
C LEU A 142 -4.82 -6.49 -11.11
N ASN A 143 -5.00 -6.27 -9.80
CA ASN A 143 -4.93 -7.34 -8.80
C ASN A 143 -6.02 -8.40 -9.00
N SER A 144 -7.16 -8.02 -9.57
CA SER A 144 -8.27 -8.92 -9.91
C SER A 144 -8.03 -9.67 -11.23
N GLY A 145 -6.87 -9.49 -11.87
CA GLY A 145 -6.52 -10.14 -13.13
C GLY A 145 -7.06 -9.45 -14.38
N ARG A 146 -7.59 -8.23 -14.26
CA ARG A 146 -8.08 -7.44 -15.41
C ARG A 146 -6.93 -6.92 -16.25
N THR A 147 -7.21 -6.68 -17.52
CA THR A 147 -6.28 -6.00 -18.44
C THR A 147 -6.16 -4.51 -18.09
N ILE A 148 -5.14 -3.83 -18.64
CA ILE A 148 -4.95 -2.38 -18.42
C ILE A 148 -6.15 -1.60 -18.97
N GLU A 149 -6.68 -2.04 -20.10
CA GLU A 149 -7.80 -1.43 -20.80
C GLU A 149 -9.09 -1.51 -19.97
N GLU A 150 -9.38 -2.69 -19.40
CA GLU A 150 -10.51 -2.90 -18.50
C GLU A 150 -10.36 -2.07 -17.22
N ALA A 151 -9.20 -2.13 -16.57
CA ALA A 151 -8.94 -1.36 -15.35
C ALA A 151 -9.03 0.16 -15.60
N ALA A 152 -8.60 0.64 -16.77
CA ALA A 152 -8.72 2.05 -17.16
C ALA A 152 -10.19 2.47 -17.33
N ALA A 153 -11.01 1.61 -17.96
CA ALA A 153 -12.43 1.84 -18.12
C ALA A 153 -13.15 1.91 -16.77
N ASP A 154 -12.86 0.99 -15.85
CA ASP A 154 -13.42 1.00 -14.49
C ASP A 154 -13.02 2.24 -13.69
N ALA A 155 -11.77 2.68 -13.86
CA ALA A 155 -11.26 3.91 -13.23
C ALA A 155 -11.76 5.19 -13.90
N GLY A 156 -12.51 5.09 -15.01
CA GLY A 156 -13.07 6.24 -15.72
C GLY A 156 -12.03 7.12 -16.42
N VAL A 157 -10.89 6.56 -16.81
CA VAL A 157 -9.77 7.32 -17.42
C VAL A 157 -9.35 6.76 -18.78
N PRO A 158 -8.81 7.60 -19.68
CA PRO A 158 -8.24 7.12 -20.94
C PRO A 158 -7.08 6.14 -20.71
N VAL A 159 -6.95 5.13 -21.58
CA VAL A 159 -5.88 4.11 -21.50
C VAL A 159 -4.48 4.73 -21.48
N ALA A 160 -4.25 5.83 -22.19
CA ALA A 160 -2.97 6.55 -22.17
C ALA A 160 -2.65 7.10 -20.76
N VAL A 161 -3.64 7.63 -20.06
CA VAL A 161 -3.51 8.12 -18.68
C VAL A 161 -3.25 6.95 -17.74
N ALA A 162 -3.99 5.85 -17.88
CA ALA A 162 -3.80 4.65 -17.08
C ALA A 162 -2.39 4.08 -17.22
N LYS A 163 -1.86 3.99 -18.45
CA LYS A 163 -0.47 3.55 -18.71
C LYS A 163 0.55 4.45 -18.02
N GLY A 164 0.37 5.78 -18.08
CA GLY A 164 1.24 6.72 -17.37
C GLY A 164 1.19 6.53 -15.83
N GLN A 165 0.01 6.30 -15.27
CA GLN A 165 -0.14 6.01 -13.84
C GLN A 165 0.50 4.67 -13.46
N ILE A 166 0.33 3.63 -14.27
CA ILE A 166 0.96 2.32 -14.03
C ILE A 166 2.49 2.45 -14.01
N ILE A 167 3.08 3.15 -14.98
CA ILE A 167 4.54 3.39 -15.03
C ILE A 167 5.00 4.10 -13.74
N ARG A 168 4.26 5.12 -13.29
CA ARG A 168 4.54 5.81 -12.02
C ARG A 168 4.47 4.85 -10.83
N LEU A 169 3.41 4.05 -10.74
CA LEU A 169 3.21 3.11 -9.64
C LEU A 169 4.30 2.03 -9.60
N GLN A 170 4.77 1.57 -10.77
CA GLN A 170 5.92 0.66 -10.87
C GLN A 170 7.22 1.35 -10.45
N MET A 171 7.48 2.55 -10.93
CA MET A 171 8.68 3.33 -10.61
C MET A 171 8.81 3.62 -9.10
N LEU A 172 7.68 3.78 -8.42
CA LEU A 172 7.60 4.04 -6.99
C LEU A 172 7.46 2.75 -6.14
N GLY A 173 7.50 1.57 -6.76
CA GLY A 173 7.44 0.28 -6.05
C GLY A 173 6.06 -0.10 -5.49
N TYR A 174 4.97 0.53 -5.95
CA TYR A 174 3.60 0.10 -5.61
C TYR A 174 3.14 -1.09 -6.47
N LEU A 175 3.63 -1.18 -7.70
CA LEU A 175 3.42 -2.30 -8.61
C LEU A 175 4.76 -2.97 -8.94
N ASP A 176 4.75 -4.28 -9.09
CA ASP A 176 5.91 -5.03 -9.58
C ASP A 176 5.99 -4.99 -11.12
N SER A 177 7.03 -5.61 -11.68
CA SER A 177 7.23 -5.71 -13.13
C SER A 177 6.15 -6.54 -13.86
N ARG A 178 5.33 -7.30 -13.12
CA ARG A 178 4.22 -8.12 -13.62
C ARG A 178 2.86 -7.44 -13.41
N LEU A 179 2.85 -6.15 -13.07
CA LEU A 179 1.65 -5.35 -12.81
C LEU A 179 0.83 -5.82 -11.59
N LYS A 180 1.45 -6.56 -10.67
CA LYS A 180 0.83 -6.95 -9.41
C LYS A 180 1.18 -5.95 -8.31
N PRO A 181 0.22 -5.60 -7.42
CA PRO A 181 0.55 -4.80 -6.25
C PRO A 181 1.60 -5.46 -5.38
N THR A 182 2.61 -4.69 -4.99
CA THR A 182 3.57 -5.09 -3.94
C THR A 182 2.90 -5.02 -2.56
N GLU A 183 3.60 -5.42 -1.49
CA GLU A 183 3.09 -5.23 -0.12
C GLU A 183 2.70 -3.77 0.15
N LYS A 184 3.53 -2.83 -0.30
CA LYS A 184 3.25 -1.39 -0.27
C LYS A 184 2.01 -1.02 -1.09
N GLY A 185 1.88 -1.57 -2.30
CA GLY A 185 0.70 -1.39 -3.15
C GLY A 185 -0.59 -1.91 -2.51
N LEU A 186 -0.54 -3.06 -1.85
CA LEU A 186 -1.67 -3.64 -1.13
C LEU A 186 -2.15 -2.74 0.00
N LEU A 187 -1.23 -2.17 0.79
CA LEU A 187 -1.56 -1.24 1.87
C LEU A 187 -2.19 0.06 1.35
N ALA A 188 -1.66 0.62 0.25
CA ALA A 188 -2.15 1.86 -0.33
C ALA A 188 -3.55 1.75 -0.99
N MET A 189 -4.07 0.53 -1.19
CA MET A 189 -5.41 0.30 -1.77
C MET A 189 -6.56 0.38 -0.76
N ILE A 190 -6.26 0.34 0.53
CA ILE A 190 -7.21 0.35 1.66
C ILE A 190 -7.71 1.78 1.87
#